data_AF-K1SNR7-F1
#
_entry.id   AF-K1SNR7-F1
#
_cell.length_a   1.000
_cell.length_b   1.000
_cell.length_c   1.000
_cell.angle_alpha   90.00
_cell.angle_beta   90.00
_cell.angle_gamma   90.00
#
_symmetry.space_group_name_H-M   'P 1'
#
loop_
_entity.id
_entity.type
_entity.pdbx_description
1 polymer ?
#
loop_
_entity_poly.entity_id
_entity_poly.type
_entity_poly.pdbx_seq_one_letter_code
_entity_poly.pdbx_strand_id
1 'polypeptide(L)'
;NVARGLAALGKRTLLVELDFGLRCLDIMLGIKDKVKHDIGEYLEGKIDILTATTKVETVENLYLVCATRNPFMDINPEKIMGVCEEMRQHFDYIIIDTAGVGSSVFSVIKAAELILMVTTPDTVCVRDGAILSDFLYVKNCTNQRLIINKVSQNFKDEEILYDLDEVMDSVG
;
A
#
# COMPACT_ATOMS: atom_id res chain seq x y z
N ASN A 1 8.24 -0.29 4.98
CA ASN A 1 9.03 -1.27 5.77
C ASN A 1 8.94 -2.70 5.24
N VAL A 2 7.74 -3.26 5.03
CA VAL A 2 7.58 -4.61 4.43
C VAL A 2 8.39 -4.75 3.14
N ALA A 3 8.26 -3.77 2.23
CA ALA A 3 9.02 -3.75 0.97
C ALA A 3 10.55 -3.76 1.16
N ARG A 4 11.07 -3.02 2.15
CA ARG A 4 12.51 -3.05 2.50
C ARG A 4 12.92 -4.43 3.00
N GLY A 5 12.10 -5.10 3.81
CA GLY A 5 12.36 -6.45 4.30
C GLY A 5 12.45 -7.46 3.16
N LEU A 6 11.49 -7.44 2.23
CA LEU A 6 11.50 -8.30 1.04
C LEU A 6 12.74 -8.03 0.16
N ALA A 7 13.05 -6.76 -0.06
CA ALA A 7 14.24 -6.35 -0.82
C ALA A 7 15.54 -6.83 -0.16
N ALA A 8 15.65 -6.73 1.18
CA ALA A 8 16.78 -7.22 1.95
C ALA A 8 16.92 -8.76 1.90
N LEU A 9 15.83 -9.49 1.64
CA LEU A 9 15.84 -10.93 1.37
C LEU A 9 16.19 -11.26 -0.11
N GLY A 10 16.69 -10.27 -0.87
CA GLY A 10 17.11 -10.44 -2.25
C GLY A 10 15.97 -10.43 -3.28
N LYS A 11 14.75 -10.06 -2.88
CA LYS A 11 13.59 -10.02 -3.78
C LYS A 11 13.46 -8.68 -4.47
N ARG A 12 13.37 -8.68 -5.80
CA ARG A 12 13.09 -7.46 -6.58
C ARG A 12 11.69 -6.97 -6.21
N THR A 13 11.63 -5.84 -5.53
CA THR A 13 10.41 -5.32 -4.91
C THR A 13 10.12 -3.93 -5.45
N LEU A 14 8.92 -3.76 -6.00
CA LEU A 14 8.39 -2.48 -6.45
C LEU A 14 7.37 -1.96 -5.45
N LEU A 15 7.51 -0.70 -5.04
CA LEU A 15 6.46 0.08 -4.40
C LEU A 15 5.73 0.91 -5.45
N VAL A 16 4.40 0.91 -5.42
CA VAL A 16 3.54 1.80 -6.21
C VAL A 16 2.72 2.62 -5.24
N GLU A 17 2.94 3.93 -5.23
CA GLU A 17 2.24 4.85 -4.32
C GLU A 17 0.96 5.38 -4.97
N LEU A 18 -0.20 5.06 -4.40
CA LEU A 18 -1.51 5.54 -4.85
C LEU A 18 -2.12 6.60 -3.92
N ASP A 19 -1.44 6.95 -2.82
CA ASP A 19 -1.83 8.10 -2.01
C ASP A 19 -1.36 9.40 -2.69
N PHE A 20 -2.18 9.87 -3.63
CA PHE A 20 -1.93 11.08 -4.39
C PHE A 20 -2.02 12.36 -3.54
N GLY A 21 -2.72 12.29 -2.40
CA GLY A 21 -2.89 13.44 -1.51
C GLY A 21 -1.65 13.75 -0.69
N LEU A 22 -0.97 12.71 -0.18
CA LEU A 22 0.18 12.89 0.71
C LEU A 22 1.53 12.80 0.00
N ARG A 23 1.70 11.88 -0.96
CA ARG A 23 2.95 11.66 -1.71
C ARG A 23 4.19 11.72 -0.81
N CYS A 24 4.35 10.70 0.03
CA CYS A 24 5.34 10.69 1.11
C CYS A 24 6.44 9.63 0.94
N LEU A 25 6.26 8.60 0.11
CA LEU A 25 7.22 7.50 0.03
C LEU A 25 8.58 7.92 -0.52
N ASP A 26 8.63 8.86 -1.47
CA ASP A 26 9.89 9.38 -2.02
C ASP A 26 10.73 10.10 -0.95
N ILE A 27 10.08 10.85 -0.06
CA ILE A 27 10.70 11.47 1.11
C ILE A 27 11.16 10.40 2.12
N MET A 28 10.29 9.47 2.48
CA MET A 28 10.60 8.41 3.46
C MET A 28 11.74 7.50 3.00
N LEU A 29 11.89 7.30 1.68
CA LEU A 29 12.95 6.49 1.08
C LEU A 29 14.22 7.31 0.77
N GLY A 30 14.20 8.63 0.96
CA GLY A 30 15.35 9.52 0.74
C GLY A 30 15.69 9.73 -0.73
N ILE A 31 14.73 9.61 -1.65
CA ILE A 31 14.94 9.69 -3.10
C ILE A 31 14.16 10.82 -3.79
N LYS A 32 13.55 11.74 -3.03
CA LYS A 32 12.75 12.85 -3.58
C LYS A 32 13.41 13.59 -4.75
N ASP A 33 14.72 13.84 -4.68
CA ASP A 33 15.46 14.62 -5.69
C ASP A 33 15.86 13.76 -6.92
N LYS A 34 15.61 12.45 -6.86
CA LYS A 34 15.88 11.48 -7.92
C LYS A 34 14.63 11.10 -8.71
N VAL A 35 13.44 11.31 -8.14
CA VAL A 35 12.15 11.06 -8.80
C VAL A 35 11.96 12.10 -9.90
N LYS A 36 12.30 11.73 -11.14
CA LYS A 36 12.12 12.58 -12.32
C LYS A 36 10.69 12.52 -12.82
N HIS A 37 10.17 11.31 -12.92
CA HIS A 37 8.84 11.01 -13.41
C HIS A 37 7.97 10.38 -12.33
N ASP A 38 6.66 10.55 -12.44
CA ASP A 38 5.69 9.97 -11.52
C ASP A 38 4.59 9.19 -12.26
N ILE A 39 3.73 8.50 -11.50
CA ILE A 39 2.65 7.70 -12.07
C ILE A 39 1.63 8.54 -12.87
N GLY A 40 1.51 9.85 -12.58
CA GLY A 40 0.59 10.74 -13.28
C GLY A 40 0.94 10.88 -14.75
N GLU A 41 2.23 11.00 -15.08
CA GLU A 41 2.69 11.06 -16.48
C GLU A 41 2.38 9.76 -17.25
N TYR A 42 2.49 8.61 -16.60
CA TYR A 42 2.06 7.32 -17.16
C TYR A 42 0.53 7.28 -17.35
N LEU A 43 -0.24 7.72 -16.34
CA LEU A 43 -1.70 7.78 -16.42
C LEU A 43 -2.20 8.73 -17.52
N GLU A 44 -1.43 9.75 -17.88
CA GLU A 44 -1.68 10.65 -19.01
C GLU A 44 -1.17 10.09 -20.36
N GLY A 45 -0.44 8.97 -20.35
CA GLY A 45 0.12 8.34 -21.55
C GLY A 45 1.35 9.04 -22.13
N LYS A 46 2.06 9.83 -21.33
CA LYS A 46 3.26 10.57 -21.77
C LYS A 46 4.52 9.71 -21.76
N ILE A 47 4.58 8.74 -20.86
CA ILE A 47 5.72 7.86 -20.64
C ILE A 47 5.25 6.43 -20.34
N ASP A 48 6.14 5.46 -20.49
CA ASP A 48 5.94 4.10 -19.98
C ASP A 48 6.21 4.01 -18.46
N ILE A 49 5.73 2.93 -17.84
CA ILE A 49 5.83 2.74 -16.39
C ILE A 49 7.27 2.47 -15.91
N LEU A 50 8.13 1.89 -16.75
CA LEU A 50 9.53 1.68 -16.40
C LEU A 50 10.27 3.02 -16.31
N THR A 51 9.94 3.97 -17.18
CA THR A 51 10.44 5.36 -17.13
C THR A 51 10.00 6.09 -15.87
N ALA A 52 8.79 5.81 -15.36
CA ALA A 52 8.31 6.33 -14.07
C ALA A 52 8.94 5.66 -12.84
N THR A 53 9.67 4.55 -13.03
CA THR A 53 10.22 3.76 -11.93
C THR A 53 11.58 4.29 -11.48
N THR A 54 11.69 4.62 -10.20
CA THR A 54 12.93 5.10 -9.57
C THR A 54 13.51 4.05 -8.65
N LYS A 55 14.80 3.72 -8.81
CA LYS A 55 15.51 2.80 -7.90
C LYS A 55 15.83 3.50 -6.58
N VAL A 56 15.61 2.82 -5.46
CA VAL A 56 16.00 3.31 -4.13
C VAL A 56 17.49 3.03 -3.92
N GLU A 57 18.32 4.08 -3.84
CA GLU A 57 19.79 3.92 -3.74
C GLU A 57 20.22 3.30 -2.40
N THR A 58 19.47 3.53 -1.33
CA THR A 58 19.81 3.06 0.02
C THR A 58 19.46 1.60 0.28
N VAL A 59 18.70 0.96 -0.62
CA VAL A 59 18.23 -0.43 -0.45
C VAL A 59 18.28 -1.14 -1.79
N GLU A 60 19.16 -2.12 -1.89
CA GLU A 60 19.25 -2.97 -3.08
C GLU A 60 17.92 -3.67 -3.36
N ASN A 61 17.60 -3.88 -4.64
CA ASN A 61 16.36 -4.52 -5.10
C ASN A 61 15.05 -3.79 -4.78
N LEU A 62 15.09 -2.56 -4.25
CA LEU A 62 13.88 -1.77 -3.97
C LEU A 62 13.70 -0.62 -4.98
N TYR A 63 12.46 -0.49 -5.46
CA TYR A 63 12.08 0.47 -6.49
C TYR A 63 10.77 1.16 -6.12
N LEU A 64 10.55 2.36 -6.62
CA LEU A 64 9.37 3.18 -6.37
C LEU A 64 8.81 3.74 -7.68
N VAL A 65 7.52 3.52 -7.92
CA VAL A 65 6.69 4.38 -8.76
C VAL A 65 5.98 5.34 -7.80
N CYS A 66 6.37 6.60 -7.86
CA CYS A 66 5.89 7.63 -6.94
C CYS A 66 4.50 8.12 -7.35
N ALA A 67 3.70 8.54 -6.37
CA ALA A 67 2.41 9.16 -6.61
C ALA A 67 2.56 10.41 -7.47
N THR A 68 1.48 10.76 -8.18
CA THR A 68 1.42 11.94 -9.04
C THR A 68 1.64 13.23 -8.25
N ARG A 69 2.28 14.21 -8.87
CA ARG A 69 2.39 15.57 -8.33
C ARG A 69 1.06 16.34 -8.35
N ASN A 70 0.05 15.86 -9.08
CA ASN A 70 -1.28 16.44 -9.09
C ASN A 70 -2.20 15.70 -8.10
N PRO A 71 -2.42 16.22 -6.86
CA PRO A 71 -3.20 15.52 -5.83
C PRO A 71 -4.69 15.38 -6.17
N PHE A 72 -5.17 16.08 -7.20
CA PHE A 72 -6.57 16.04 -7.65
C PHE A 72 -6.79 15.10 -8.83
N MET A 73 -5.75 14.40 -9.30
CA MET A 73 -5.89 13.44 -10.38
C MET A 73 -6.69 12.22 -9.91
N ASP A 74 -7.66 11.80 -10.70
CA ASP A 74 -8.41 10.58 -10.43
C ASP A 74 -7.55 9.33 -10.71
N ILE A 75 -7.65 8.35 -9.82
CA ILE A 75 -7.07 7.03 -10.05
C ILE A 75 -7.92 6.29 -11.08
N ASN A 76 -7.30 5.88 -12.19
CA ASN A 76 -7.91 4.98 -13.18
C ASN A 76 -7.52 3.53 -12.83
N PRO A 77 -8.45 2.69 -12.32
CA PRO A 77 -8.12 1.35 -11.87
C PRO A 77 -7.58 0.44 -12.98
N GLU A 78 -8.08 0.57 -14.21
CA GLU A 78 -7.64 -0.25 -15.34
C GLU A 78 -6.18 0.01 -15.67
N LYS A 79 -5.76 1.29 -15.66
CA LYS A 79 -4.35 1.64 -15.86
C LYS A 79 -3.47 1.18 -14.70
N ILE A 80 -3.94 1.26 -13.45
CA ILE A 80 -3.18 0.73 -12.31
C ILE A 80 -3.03 -0.80 -12.39
N MET A 81 -4.05 -1.53 -12.85
CA MET A 81 -3.92 -2.96 -13.12
C MET A 81 -2.93 -3.22 -14.26
N GLY A 82 -2.92 -2.36 -15.29
CA GLY A 82 -1.90 -2.35 -16.36
C GLY A 82 -0.48 -2.22 -15.81
N VAL A 83 -0.24 -1.28 -14.89
CA VAL A 83 1.04 -1.17 -14.17
C VAL A 83 1.43 -2.50 -13.52
N CYS A 84 0.50 -3.15 -12.82
CA CYS A 84 0.81 -4.41 -12.14
C CYS A 84 1.18 -5.51 -13.13
N GLU A 85 0.42 -5.64 -14.23
CA GLU A 85 0.67 -6.66 -15.25
C GLU A 85 1.99 -6.43 -15.99
N GLU A 86 2.26 -5.20 -16.43
CA GLU A 86 3.52 -4.85 -17.11
C GLU A 86 4.74 -5.10 -16.23
N MET A 87 4.61 -4.85 -14.92
CA MET A 87 5.70 -4.94 -13.95
C MET A 87 5.91 -6.34 -13.38
N ARG A 88 4.94 -7.26 -13.49
CA ARG A 88 5.04 -8.64 -12.98
C ARG A 88 6.25 -9.40 -13.51
N GLN A 89 6.67 -9.15 -14.76
CA GLN A 89 7.86 -9.80 -15.34
C GLN A 89 9.20 -9.28 -14.76
N HIS A 90 9.19 -8.10 -14.13
CA HIS A 90 10.39 -7.41 -13.65
C HIS A 90 10.60 -7.54 -12.13
N PHE A 91 9.54 -7.81 -11.36
CA PHE A 91 9.57 -7.79 -9.90
C PHE A 91 8.98 -9.07 -9.32
N ASP A 92 9.57 -9.53 -8.23
CA ASP A 92 9.06 -10.67 -7.47
C ASP A 92 7.88 -10.25 -6.59
N TYR A 93 7.86 -8.98 -6.16
CA TYR A 93 6.78 -8.38 -5.38
C TYR A 93 6.44 -6.99 -5.88
N ILE A 94 5.15 -6.70 -6.03
CA ILE A 94 4.61 -5.37 -6.26
C ILE A 94 3.73 -5.03 -5.06
N ILE A 95 4.10 -3.98 -4.33
CA ILE A 95 3.37 -3.49 -3.17
C ILE A 95 2.71 -2.18 -3.54
N ILE A 96 1.38 -2.18 -3.47
CA ILE A 96 0.57 -0.99 -3.70
C ILE A 96 0.31 -0.34 -2.35
N ASP A 97 0.79 0.89 -2.17
CA ASP A 97 0.55 1.70 -0.98
C ASP A 97 -0.65 2.61 -1.21
N THR A 98 -1.64 2.54 -0.33
CA THR A 98 -2.88 3.30 -0.47
C THR A 98 -3.57 3.55 0.87
N ALA A 99 -4.16 4.74 1.01
CA ALA A 99 -4.94 5.11 2.18
C ALA A 99 -6.44 4.75 1.96
N GLY A 100 -6.90 3.71 2.66
CA GLY A 100 -8.32 3.42 2.85
C GLY A 100 -9.09 2.92 1.62
N VAL A 101 -10.42 2.98 1.70
CA VAL A 101 -11.40 2.37 0.77
C VAL A 101 -12.11 3.41 -0.11
N GLY A 102 -11.36 4.40 -0.61
CA GLY A 102 -11.90 5.28 -1.65
C GLY A 102 -12.41 4.46 -2.84
N SER A 103 -13.54 4.86 -3.43
CA SER A 103 -14.19 4.10 -4.52
C SER A 103 -13.26 3.82 -5.71
N SER A 104 -12.31 4.72 -5.96
CA SER A 104 -11.29 4.62 -7.01
C SER A 104 -10.18 3.60 -6.71
N VAL A 105 -9.87 3.36 -5.44
CA VAL A 105 -8.83 2.41 -5.02
C VAL A 105 -9.40 0.98 -4.91
N PHE A 106 -10.70 0.86 -4.66
CA PHE A 106 -11.32 -0.42 -4.38
C PHE A 106 -11.16 -1.46 -5.50
N SER A 107 -11.27 -1.04 -6.76
CA SER A 107 -11.05 -1.92 -7.91
C SER A 107 -9.60 -2.44 -7.98
N VAL A 108 -8.63 -1.67 -7.49
CA VAL A 108 -7.23 -2.10 -7.38
C VAL A 108 -7.08 -3.12 -6.25
N ILE A 109 -7.71 -2.88 -5.10
CA ILE A 109 -7.70 -3.82 -3.96
C ILE A 109 -8.27 -5.19 -4.38
N LYS A 110 -9.35 -5.21 -5.17
CA LYS A 110 -9.94 -6.45 -5.69
C LYS A 110 -9.00 -7.28 -6.55
N ALA A 111 -8.05 -6.64 -7.22
CA ALA A 111 -7.07 -7.32 -8.06
C ALA A 111 -5.84 -7.80 -7.28
N ALA A 112 -5.73 -7.46 -5.99
CA ALA A 112 -4.60 -7.85 -5.16
C ALA A 112 -4.64 -9.34 -4.80
N GLU A 113 -3.49 -10.00 -4.87
CA GLU A 113 -3.34 -11.42 -4.47
C GLU A 113 -3.33 -11.60 -2.96
N LEU A 114 -2.87 -10.58 -2.23
CA LEU A 114 -2.81 -10.51 -0.78
C LEU A 114 -3.10 -9.06 -0.34
N ILE A 115 -3.99 -8.92 0.64
CA ILE A 115 -4.31 -7.63 1.25
C ILE A 115 -3.71 -7.59 2.65
N LEU A 116 -2.91 -6.56 2.94
CA LEU A 116 -2.40 -6.29 4.29
C LEU A 116 -3.22 -5.16 4.91
N MET A 117 -4.08 -5.49 5.85
CA MET A 117 -4.86 -4.51 6.61
C MET A 117 -4.02 -4.00 7.77
N VAL A 118 -3.78 -2.70 7.83
CA VAL A 118 -3.01 -2.08 8.90
C VAL A 118 -3.96 -1.33 9.82
N THR A 119 -3.97 -1.67 11.10
CA THR A 119 -4.72 -0.95 12.13
C THR A 119 -3.83 -0.57 13.30
N THR A 120 -4.30 0.35 14.14
CA THR A 120 -3.72 0.60 15.47
C THR A 120 -4.64 0.03 16.53
N PRO A 121 -4.13 -0.33 17.72
CA PRO A 121 -4.97 -0.84 18.79
C PRO A 121 -5.73 0.31 19.49
N ASP A 122 -6.56 0.99 18.71
CA ASP A 122 -7.47 2.07 19.09
C ASP A 122 -8.86 1.65 18.61
N THR A 123 -9.90 1.81 19.43
CA THR A 123 -11.23 1.29 19.11
C THR A 123 -11.82 1.83 17.83
N VAL A 124 -11.54 3.08 17.46
CA VAL A 124 -12.04 3.65 16.21
C VAL A 124 -11.37 2.95 15.04
N CYS A 125 -10.04 2.77 15.10
CA CYS A 125 -9.30 2.06 14.06
C CYS A 125 -9.67 0.57 13.96
N VAL A 126 -9.92 -0.10 15.08
CA VAL A 126 -10.37 -1.50 15.11
C VAL A 126 -11.74 -1.63 14.46
N ARG A 127 -12.71 -0.78 14.83
CA ARG A 127 -14.04 -0.79 14.24
C ARG A 127 -14.00 -0.51 12.73
N ASP A 128 -13.23 0.48 12.30
CA ASP A 128 -13.10 0.82 10.89
C ASP A 128 -12.43 -0.31 10.10
N GLY A 129 -11.42 -0.97 10.69
CA GLY A 129 -10.78 -2.16 10.16
C GLY A 129 -11.74 -3.34 10.00
N ALA A 130 -12.60 -3.59 11.00
CA ALA A 130 -13.61 -4.65 10.96
C ALA A 130 -14.61 -4.43 9.81
N ILE A 131 -15.13 -3.20 9.67
CA ILE A 131 -16.05 -2.85 8.57
C ILE A 131 -15.39 -3.08 7.20
N LEU A 132 -14.11 -2.70 7.06
CA LEU A 132 -13.37 -2.94 5.83
C LEU A 132 -13.17 -4.44 5.56
N SER A 133 -12.79 -5.20 6.58
CA SER A 133 -12.61 -6.66 6.50
C SER A 133 -13.87 -7.36 6.02
N ASP A 134 -15.02 -7.05 6.64
CA ASP A 134 -16.33 -7.58 6.24
C ASP A 134 -16.69 -7.20 4.80
N PHE A 135 -16.45 -5.94 4.44
CA PHE A 135 -16.68 -5.46 3.08
C PHE A 135 -15.83 -6.21 2.04
N LEU A 136 -14.56 -6.46 2.34
CA LEU A 136 -13.66 -7.24 1.49
C LEU A 136 -14.11 -8.70 1.39
N TYR A 137 -14.53 -9.32 2.50
CA TYR A 137 -15.10 -10.67 2.52
C TYR A 137 -16.33 -10.78 1.61
N VAL A 138 -17.30 -9.86 1.73
CA VAL A 138 -18.51 -9.82 0.87
C VAL A 138 -18.16 -9.67 -0.61
N LYS A 139 -16.99 -9.12 -0.92
CA LYS A 139 -16.49 -8.88 -2.28
C LYS A 139 -15.56 -9.99 -2.78
N ASN A 140 -15.47 -11.10 -2.04
CA ASN A 140 -14.62 -12.26 -2.31
C ASN A 140 -13.11 -11.97 -2.26
N CYS A 141 -12.71 -10.92 -1.55
CA CYS A 141 -11.30 -10.58 -1.30
C CYS A 141 -10.85 -11.22 0.03
N THR A 142 -10.82 -12.55 0.08
CA THR A 142 -10.65 -13.31 1.34
C THR A 142 -9.20 -13.49 1.78
N ASN A 143 -8.21 -13.31 0.88
CA ASN A 143 -6.80 -13.41 1.24
C ASN A 143 -6.28 -12.10 1.86
N GLN A 144 -6.76 -11.81 3.06
CA GLN A 144 -6.36 -10.65 3.84
C GLN A 144 -5.58 -11.06 5.10
N ARG A 145 -4.67 -10.21 5.56
CA ARG A 145 -3.88 -10.39 6.80
C ARG A 145 -3.84 -9.10 7.58
N LEU A 146 -4.04 -9.20 8.89
CA LEU A 146 -3.99 -8.08 9.81
C LEU A 146 -2.55 -7.77 10.25
N ILE A 147 -2.22 -6.48 10.29
CA ILE A 147 -1.02 -5.93 10.91
C ILE A 147 -1.49 -4.92 11.97
N ILE A 148 -1.27 -5.25 13.24
CA ILE A 148 -1.50 -4.33 14.35
C ILE A 148 -0.22 -3.51 14.54
N ASN A 149 -0.30 -2.22 14.23
CA ASN A 149 0.82 -1.28 14.29
C ASN A 149 0.72 -0.35 15.51
N LYS A 150 1.83 0.26 15.92
CA LYS A 150 1.94 1.17 17.08
C LYS A 150 1.50 0.53 18.42
N VAL A 151 1.66 -0.78 18.57
CA VAL A 151 1.43 -1.47 19.84
C VAL A 151 2.44 -0.99 20.89
N SER A 152 1.96 -0.57 22.05
CA SER A 152 2.80 -0.20 23.19
C SER A 152 3.16 -1.44 24.01
N GLN A 153 4.33 -1.46 24.65
CA GLN A 153 4.74 -2.61 25.49
C GLN A 153 3.80 -2.86 26.68
N ASN A 154 3.10 -1.81 27.13
CA ASN A 154 2.14 -1.87 28.22
C ASN A 154 0.69 -1.82 27.70
N PHE A 155 0.45 -2.31 26.47
CA PHE A 155 -0.90 -2.31 25.92
C PHE A 155 -1.81 -3.24 26.71
N LYS A 156 -2.61 -2.64 27.58
CA LYS A 156 -3.79 -3.17 28.26
C LYS A 156 -4.69 -1.97 28.49
N ASP A 157 -5.78 -1.89 27.75
CA ASP A 157 -6.78 -0.85 27.96
C ASP A 157 -8.03 -1.50 28.54
N GLU A 158 -8.06 -1.62 29.88
CA GLU A 158 -9.13 -2.32 30.61
C GLU A 158 -10.52 -1.70 30.40
N GLU A 159 -10.62 -0.48 29.86
CA GLU A 159 -11.88 0.20 29.63
C GLU A 159 -12.43 0.05 28.20
N ILE A 160 -11.59 -0.26 27.19
CA ILE A 160 -12.03 -0.19 25.78
C ILE A 160 -11.49 -1.27 24.84
N LEU A 161 -10.23 -1.72 24.98
CA LEU A 161 -9.65 -2.86 24.24
C LEU A 161 -8.75 -3.64 25.20
N TYR A 162 -9.25 -4.76 25.68
CA TYR A 162 -8.65 -5.50 26.78
C TYR A 162 -7.23 -5.98 26.44
N ASP A 163 -7.07 -6.53 25.23
CA ASP A 163 -5.81 -7.03 24.70
C ASP A 163 -5.80 -7.05 23.16
N LEU A 164 -4.73 -7.61 22.59
CA LEU A 164 -4.57 -7.75 21.15
C LEU A 164 -5.46 -8.84 20.55
N ASP A 165 -5.91 -9.81 21.35
CA ASP A 165 -6.79 -10.87 20.89
C ASP A 165 -8.16 -10.26 20.53
N GLU A 166 -8.64 -9.29 21.31
CA GLU A 166 -9.87 -8.55 20.97
C GLU A 166 -9.77 -7.79 19.63
N VAL A 167 -8.58 -7.26 19.31
CA VAL A 167 -8.33 -6.62 18.01
C VAL A 167 -8.38 -7.65 16.88
N MET A 168 -7.78 -8.82 17.09
CA MET A 168 -7.78 -9.92 16.12
C MET A 168 -9.20 -10.46 15.90
N ASP A 169 -9.94 -10.71 16.97
CA ASP A 169 -11.32 -11.21 16.91
C ASP A 169 -12.27 -10.22 16.23
N SER A 170 -12.00 -8.93 16.36
CA SER A 170 -12.81 -7.88 15.73
C SER A 170 -12.54 -7.72 14.23
N VAL A 171 -11.28 -7.80 13.79
CA VAL A 171 -10.90 -7.46 12.40
C VAL A 171 -10.66 -8.70 11.53
N GLY A 172 -10.09 -9.77 12.09
CA GLY A 172 -9.77 -11.01 11.38
C GLY A 172 -8.41 -11.59 11.71
#